data_AF-A0A1Q7TKM7-F1
#
_entry.id   AF-A0A1Q7TKM7-F1
#
_cell.length_a   1.000
_cell.length_b   1.000
_cell.length_c   1.000
_cell.angle_alpha   90.00
_cell.angle_beta   90.00
_cell.angle_gamma   90.00
#
_symmetry.space_group_name_H-M   'P 1'
#
loop_
_entity.id
_entity.type
_entity.pdbx_description
1 polymer ?
#
loop_
_entity_poly.entity_id
_entity_poly.type
_entity_poly.pdbx_seq_one_letter_code
_entity_poly.pdbx_strand_id
1 'polypeptide(L)'
;MRAATFLAITCLVACRSQQATVTTGNADSLSFADVAPADSADSVLLKSRVVTEPTVVVFWLAAADTFSADDQAEALDELNSTTEGIAATLARHNIKLVPTNSDTIYVALPNRQRRTILLTGVDYPFGYVLVEPGAAERILAGLYADDELLDEVQAYFDLPPSDSVDAKPRIST
;
A
#
# COMPACT_ATOMS: atom_id res chain seq x y z
N MET A 1 23.74 -9.26 75.44
CA MET A 1 22.55 -10.15 75.59
C MET A 1 21.48 -9.62 74.64
N ARG A 2 20.90 -10.29 73.64
CA ARG A 2 20.90 -11.66 73.11
C ARG A 2 20.67 -11.56 71.59
N ALA A 3 21.24 -12.51 70.85
CA ALA A 3 21.15 -12.65 69.40
C ALA A 3 19.77 -13.13 68.92
N ALA A 4 19.42 -12.82 67.67
CA ALA A 4 18.55 -13.65 66.84
C ALA A 4 18.88 -13.46 65.36
N THR A 5 19.67 -14.40 64.86
CA THR A 5 20.05 -14.61 63.47
C THR A 5 18.90 -15.32 62.75
N PHE A 6 18.53 -14.91 61.55
CA PHE A 6 17.97 -15.83 60.54
C PHE A 6 18.49 -15.47 59.15
N LEU A 7 19.21 -16.44 58.60
CA LEU A 7 19.81 -16.50 57.29
C LEU A 7 18.86 -17.33 56.41
N ALA A 8 18.47 -16.82 55.23
CA ALA A 8 17.89 -17.65 54.18
C ALA A 8 18.55 -17.29 52.86
N ILE A 9 19.29 -18.26 52.34
CA ILE A 9 19.98 -18.26 51.05
C ILE A 9 18.98 -18.77 50.00
N THR A 10 18.80 -18.03 48.92
CA THR A 10 18.37 -18.59 47.64
C THR A 10 19.19 -17.97 46.51
N CYS A 11 20.17 -18.74 46.03
CA CYS A 11 20.72 -18.61 44.70
C CYS A 11 19.63 -18.84 43.66
N LEU A 12 19.74 -18.20 42.48
CA LEU A 12 19.84 -18.87 41.17
C LEU A 12 19.96 -17.82 40.04
N VAL A 13 21.05 -17.96 39.29
CA VAL A 13 21.12 -17.88 37.82
C VAL A 13 20.96 -16.51 37.15
N ALA A 14 22.12 -15.86 37.01
CA ALA A 14 22.80 -15.56 35.74
C ALA A 14 21.97 -15.31 34.45
N CYS A 15 22.46 -14.27 33.76
CA CYS A 15 22.68 -14.16 32.31
C CYS A 15 21.68 -13.39 31.45
N ARG A 16 22.25 -12.30 30.93
CA ARG A 16 22.17 -11.76 29.56
C ARG A 16 21.10 -10.70 29.28
N SER A 17 21.65 -9.49 29.17
CA SER A 17 21.26 -8.41 28.25
C SER A 17 20.58 -8.95 27.00
N GLN A 18 19.26 -8.73 26.90
CA GLN A 18 18.56 -8.90 25.64
C GLN A 18 18.69 -7.62 24.84
N GLN A 19 19.31 -7.81 23.68
CA GLN A 19 19.61 -6.85 22.66
C GLN A 19 18.39 -6.05 22.26
N ALA A 20 18.66 -4.81 21.82
CA ALA A 20 17.82 -4.03 20.96
C ALA A 20 17.06 -4.94 19.99
N THR A 21 15.75 -5.02 20.17
CA THR A 21 14.88 -5.44 19.09
C THR A 21 14.98 -4.34 18.05
N VAL A 22 15.90 -4.52 17.11
CA VAL A 22 15.75 -3.97 15.78
C VAL A 22 14.36 -4.41 15.35
N THR A 23 13.40 -3.50 15.41
CA THR A 23 12.16 -3.61 14.65
C THR A 23 12.62 -3.56 13.20
N THR A 24 13.06 -4.70 12.68
CA THR A 24 13.03 -4.97 11.26
C THR A 24 11.56 -4.88 10.95
N GLY A 25 11.14 -3.73 10.42
CA GLY A 25 9.83 -3.60 9.82
C GLY A 25 9.77 -4.67 8.75
N ASN A 26 9.15 -5.81 9.09
CA ASN A 26 8.46 -6.61 8.11
C ASN A 26 7.51 -5.61 7.48
N ALA A 27 7.89 -5.09 6.31
CA ALA A 27 6.97 -4.43 5.43
C ALA A 27 5.93 -5.49 5.10
N ASP A 28 4.88 -5.45 5.92
CA ASP A 28 3.59 -6.06 5.75
C ASP A 28 3.31 -6.27 4.26
N SER A 29 3.48 -7.50 3.81
CA SER A 29 2.71 -8.00 2.68
C SER A 29 1.33 -8.36 3.23
N LEU A 30 0.61 -7.35 3.74
CA LEU A 30 -0.83 -7.49 3.96
C LEU A 30 -1.43 -7.73 2.56
N SER A 31 -2.24 -8.78 2.44
CA SER A 31 -2.99 -9.00 1.21
C SER A 31 -3.84 -7.75 0.96
N PHE A 32 -3.99 -7.30 -0.28
CA PHE A 32 -4.84 -6.14 -0.56
C PHE A 32 -6.25 -6.36 -0.01
N ALA A 33 -6.77 -7.60 -0.08
CA ALA A 33 -8.03 -8.00 0.54
C ALA A 33 -8.14 -7.69 2.05
N ASP A 34 -7.02 -7.64 2.79
CA ASP A 34 -7.00 -7.33 4.23
C ASP A 34 -7.04 -5.81 4.51
N VAL A 35 -6.80 -4.98 3.50
CA VAL A 35 -6.69 -3.50 3.64
C VAL A 35 -7.59 -2.76 2.65
N ALA A 36 -8.27 -3.48 1.75
CA ALA A 36 -9.18 -2.94 0.77
C ALA A 36 -10.25 -2.07 1.46
N PRO A 37 -10.68 -0.97 0.82
CA PRO A 37 -11.71 -0.11 1.37
C PRO A 37 -13.05 -0.86 1.42
N ALA A 38 -13.33 -1.56 2.53
CA ALA A 38 -14.60 -2.25 2.72
C ALA A 38 -15.78 -1.27 2.94
N ASP A 39 -15.47 -0.05 3.34
CA ASP A 39 -16.39 1.04 3.64
C ASP A 39 -15.61 2.37 3.55
N SER A 40 -16.21 3.43 3.00
CA SER A 40 -15.60 4.77 2.95
C SER A 40 -15.39 5.38 4.35
N ALA A 41 -16.14 4.93 5.35
CA ALA A 41 -16.08 5.45 6.72
C ALA A 41 -14.88 4.94 7.55
N ASP A 42 -13.98 4.12 6.98
CA ASP A 42 -12.80 3.65 7.68
C ASP A 42 -11.89 4.82 8.16
N SER A 43 -11.86 5.01 9.48
CA SER A 43 -11.13 6.12 10.13
C SER A 43 -9.61 6.10 9.94
N VAL A 44 -9.01 4.95 9.61
CA VAL A 44 -7.58 4.82 9.29
C VAL A 44 -7.33 5.23 7.85
N LEU A 45 -8.22 4.85 6.93
CA LEU A 45 -8.14 5.20 5.50
C LEU A 45 -8.53 6.65 5.21
N LEU A 46 -9.34 7.28 6.08
CA LEU A 46 -9.67 8.71 6.03
C LEU A 46 -8.50 9.64 6.37
N LYS A 47 -7.42 9.13 6.97
CA LYS A 47 -6.20 9.93 7.18
C LYS A 47 -5.47 10.07 5.86
N SER A 48 -5.26 11.32 5.42
CA SER A 48 -4.55 11.61 4.18
C SER A 48 -3.20 10.92 4.11
N ARG A 49 -2.97 10.20 3.00
CA ARG A 49 -1.74 9.46 2.76
C ARG A 49 -0.60 10.42 2.41
N VAL A 50 0.61 10.10 2.88
CA VAL A 50 1.84 10.78 2.47
C VAL A 50 2.67 9.79 1.67
N VAL A 51 2.73 10.00 0.36
CA VAL A 51 3.50 9.19 -0.58
C VAL A 51 4.93 9.70 -0.65
N THR A 52 5.89 8.82 -0.37
CA THR A 52 7.34 9.15 -0.35
C THR A 52 8.17 8.34 -1.34
N GLU A 53 7.57 7.36 -2.01
CA GLU A 53 8.19 6.44 -2.97
C GLU A 53 7.16 6.09 -4.07
N PRO A 54 7.57 5.48 -5.21
CA PRO A 54 6.64 5.04 -6.24
C PRO A 54 5.48 4.23 -5.66
N THR A 55 4.25 4.69 -5.89
CA THR A 55 3.05 4.16 -5.24
C THR A 55 1.85 4.19 -6.18
N VAL A 56 1.11 3.09 -6.22
CA VAL A 56 -0.28 3.03 -6.70
C VAL A 56 -1.18 3.23 -5.48
N VAL A 57 -1.97 4.29 -5.50
CA VAL A 57 -2.97 4.57 -4.46
C VAL A 57 -4.34 4.14 -4.98
N VAL A 58 -4.99 3.18 -4.32
CA VAL A 58 -6.37 2.80 -4.62
C VAL A 58 -7.29 3.65 -3.77
N PHE A 59 -8.26 4.33 -4.37
CA PHE A 59 -9.15 5.22 -3.63
C PHE A 59 -10.61 4.78 -3.72
N TRP A 60 -11.33 4.93 -2.60
CA TRP A 60 -12.79 4.81 -2.51
C TRP A 60 -13.31 5.97 -1.65
N LEU A 61 -13.93 6.97 -2.28
CA LEU A 61 -14.40 8.18 -1.62
C LEU A 61 -15.83 8.00 -1.11
N ALA A 62 -16.22 8.79 -0.12
CA ALA A 62 -17.58 8.79 0.43
C ALA A 62 -18.70 9.05 -0.61
N ALA A 63 -18.37 9.65 -1.76
CA ALA A 63 -19.33 9.82 -2.85
C ALA A 63 -19.69 8.49 -3.54
N ALA A 64 -18.84 7.45 -3.45
CA ALA A 64 -19.14 6.11 -3.96
C ALA A 64 -20.31 5.46 -3.22
N ASP A 65 -20.44 5.73 -1.91
CA ASP A 65 -21.52 5.22 -1.06
C ASP A 65 -22.90 5.78 -1.44
N THR A 66 -22.97 6.73 -2.38
CA THR A 66 -24.23 7.26 -2.91
C THR A 66 -24.83 6.40 -4.02
N PHE A 67 -24.08 5.44 -4.56
CA PHE A 67 -24.57 4.48 -5.55
C PHE A 67 -25.55 3.48 -4.92
N SER A 68 -26.21 2.65 -5.74
CA SER A 68 -27.03 1.57 -5.17
C SER A 68 -26.14 0.54 -4.46
N ALA A 69 -26.69 -0.19 -3.49
CA ALA A 69 -25.91 -1.18 -2.75
C ALA A 69 -25.32 -2.28 -3.66
N ASP A 70 -26.07 -2.67 -4.70
CA ASP A 70 -25.62 -3.66 -5.68
C ASP A 70 -24.46 -3.10 -6.53
N ASP A 71 -24.58 -1.86 -7.02
CA ASP A 71 -23.52 -1.21 -7.80
C ASP A 71 -22.26 -0.96 -6.96
N GLN A 72 -22.41 -0.64 -5.68
CA GLN A 72 -21.29 -0.48 -4.76
C GLN A 72 -20.53 -1.80 -4.57
N ALA A 73 -21.26 -2.88 -4.31
CA ALA A 73 -20.66 -4.20 -4.13
C ALA A 73 -19.94 -4.67 -5.40
N GLU A 74 -20.58 -4.51 -6.57
CA GLU A 74 -19.98 -4.86 -7.86
C GLU A 74 -18.71 -4.03 -8.14
N ALA A 75 -18.77 -2.71 -7.96
CA ALA A 75 -17.61 -1.85 -8.19
C ALA A 75 -16.46 -2.14 -7.23
N LEU A 76 -16.75 -2.42 -5.95
CA LEU A 76 -15.74 -2.75 -4.97
C LEU A 76 -15.10 -4.12 -5.26
N ASP A 77 -15.90 -5.13 -5.60
CA ASP A 77 -15.41 -6.46 -5.96
C ASP A 77 -14.51 -6.41 -7.20
N GLU A 78 -14.93 -5.67 -8.25
CA GLU A 78 -14.12 -5.48 -9.46
C GLU A 78 -12.82 -4.75 -9.13
N LEU A 79 -12.89 -3.62 -8.41
CA LEU A 79 -11.70 -2.86 -8.01
C LEU A 79 -10.71 -3.73 -7.23
N ASN A 80 -11.21 -4.58 -6.32
CA ASN A 80 -10.39 -5.52 -5.58
C ASN A 80 -9.75 -6.57 -6.49
N SER A 81 -10.54 -7.19 -7.37
CA SER A 81 -10.07 -8.19 -8.32
C SER A 81 -8.96 -7.65 -9.23
N THR A 82 -9.19 -6.50 -9.87
CA THR A 82 -8.20 -5.87 -10.77
C THR A 82 -6.93 -5.47 -10.00
N THR A 83 -7.09 -4.96 -8.77
CA THR A 83 -5.95 -4.60 -7.91
C THR A 83 -5.09 -5.81 -7.56
N GLU A 84 -5.71 -6.95 -7.24
CA GLU A 84 -5.00 -8.21 -6.99
C GLU A 84 -4.20 -8.67 -8.21
N GLY A 85 -4.76 -8.48 -9.41
CA GLY A 85 -4.11 -8.83 -10.68
C GLY A 85 -2.76 -8.14 -10.91
N ILE A 86 -2.60 -6.89 -10.46
CA ILE A 86 -1.35 -6.13 -10.65
C ILE A 86 -0.37 -6.23 -9.47
N ALA A 87 -0.80 -6.75 -8.31
CA ALA A 87 -0.03 -6.72 -7.06
C ALA A 87 1.36 -7.37 -7.18
N ALA A 88 1.45 -8.51 -7.89
CA ALA A 88 2.72 -9.21 -8.10
C ALA A 88 3.71 -8.38 -8.95
N THR A 89 3.22 -7.64 -9.94
CA THR A 89 4.06 -6.76 -10.76
C THR A 89 4.55 -5.59 -9.92
N LEU A 90 3.67 -4.91 -9.16
CA LEU A 90 4.08 -3.81 -8.28
C LEU A 90 5.16 -4.26 -7.28
N ALA A 91 4.96 -5.41 -6.65
CA ALA A 91 5.92 -5.98 -5.70
C ALA A 91 7.29 -6.27 -6.33
N ARG A 92 7.32 -6.85 -7.55
CA ARG A 92 8.58 -7.10 -8.29
C ARG A 92 9.37 -5.83 -8.59
N HIS A 93 8.68 -4.72 -8.79
CA HIS A 93 9.27 -3.42 -9.14
C HIS A 93 9.41 -2.46 -7.95
N ASN A 94 9.18 -2.91 -6.73
CA ASN A 94 9.22 -2.10 -5.50
C ASN A 94 8.26 -0.89 -5.52
N ILE A 95 7.12 -1.02 -6.22
CA ILE A 95 6.06 -0.02 -6.22
C ILE A 95 5.10 -0.38 -5.08
N LYS A 96 4.77 0.59 -4.23
CA LYS A 96 3.82 0.39 -3.14
C LYS A 96 2.39 0.36 -3.66
N LEU A 97 1.55 -0.40 -2.99
CA LEU A 97 0.11 -0.41 -3.18
C LEU A 97 -0.54 0.03 -1.88
N VAL A 98 -1.32 1.12 -1.89
CA VAL A 98 -1.88 1.71 -0.67
C VAL A 98 -3.35 2.10 -0.89
N PRO A 99 -4.28 1.66 -0.03
CA PRO A 99 -5.67 2.12 -0.07
C PRO A 99 -5.86 3.45 0.68
N THR A 100 -6.85 4.24 0.25
CA THR A 100 -7.27 5.50 0.87
C THR A 100 -8.76 5.76 0.71
N ASN A 101 -9.37 6.33 1.74
CA ASN A 101 -10.72 6.93 1.67
C ASN A 101 -10.66 8.46 1.78
N SER A 102 -9.48 9.01 2.06
CA SER A 102 -9.22 10.44 2.02
C SER A 102 -9.28 10.96 0.59
N ASP A 103 -9.98 12.08 0.40
CA ASP A 103 -10.01 12.84 -0.85
C ASP A 103 -8.69 13.56 -1.16
N THR A 104 -7.77 13.55 -0.19
CA THR A 104 -6.50 14.26 -0.26
C THR A 104 -5.33 13.30 -0.11
N ILE A 105 -4.37 13.38 -1.04
CA ILE A 105 -3.09 12.68 -1.00
C ILE A 105 -1.97 13.72 -0.99
N TYR A 106 -0.98 13.54 -0.11
CA TYR A 106 0.24 14.35 -0.09
C TYR A 106 1.38 13.58 -0.72
N VAL A 107 2.14 14.21 -1.61
CA VAL A 107 3.33 13.63 -2.23
C VAL A 107 4.55 14.40 -1.75
N ALA A 108 5.52 13.69 -1.16
CA ALA A 108 6.78 14.29 -0.74
C ALA A 108 7.62 14.68 -1.96
N LEU A 109 8.16 15.89 -1.96
CA LEU A 109 9.06 16.39 -3.00
C LEU A 109 10.51 16.41 -2.50
N PRO A 110 11.52 16.32 -3.40
CA PRO A 110 12.94 16.31 -3.02
C PRO A 110 13.39 17.55 -2.20
N ASN A 111 12.70 18.68 -2.36
CA ASN A 111 12.99 19.94 -1.67
C ASN A 111 12.33 20.04 -0.27
N ARG A 112 11.90 18.91 0.32
CA ARG A 112 11.16 18.83 1.60
C ARG A 112 9.80 19.53 1.60
N GLN A 113 9.28 19.89 0.42
CA GLN A 113 7.90 20.34 0.28
C GLN A 113 6.97 19.14 0.04
N ARG A 114 5.67 19.39 0.08
CA ARG A 114 4.64 18.42 -0.29
C ARG A 114 3.79 19.01 -1.41
N ARG A 115 3.52 18.22 -2.44
CA ARG A 115 2.43 18.48 -3.39
C ARG A 115 1.15 17.86 -2.86
N THR A 116 0.03 18.53 -3.08
CA THR A 116 -1.30 18.00 -2.75
C THR A 116 -1.97 17.52 -4.02
N ILE A 117 -2.52 16.32 -4.00
CA ILE A 117 -3.43 15.78 -5.00
C ILE A 117 -4.81 15.75 -4.35
N LEU A 118 -5.78 16.38 -5.01
CA LEU A 118 -7.18 16.37 -4.60
C LEU A 118 -7.97 15.46 -5.54
N LEU A 119 -8.70 14.53 -4.95
CA LEU A 119 -9.58 13.58 -5.65
C LEU A 119 -11.02 14.06 -5.68
N THR A 120 -11.33 15.22 -5.08
CA THR A 120 -12.66 15.82 -5.18
C THR A 120 -12.96 16.21 -6.63
N GLY A 121 -14.08 15.77 -7.18
CA GLY A 121 -14.56 16.17 -8.51
C GLY A 121 -13.99 15.35 -9.67
N VAL A 122 -13.35 14.21 -9.39
CA VAL A 122 -13.10 13.17 -10.41
C VAL A 122 -14.41 12.56 -10.91
N ASP A 123 -14.40 12.00 -12.13
CA ASP A 123 -15.61 11.48 -12.78
C ASP A 123 -16.25 10.31 -12.02
N TYR A 124 -15.42 9.44 -11.43
CA TYR A 124 -15.84 8.34 -10.58
C TYR A 124 -15.19 8.43 -9.20
N PRO A 125 -15.96 8.30 -8.10
CA PRO A 125 -15.46 8.46 -6.74
C PRO A 125 -14.62 7.27 -6.23
N PHE A 126 -14.10 6.45 -7.14
CA PHE A 126 -13.17 5.35 -6.88
C PHE A 126 -12.23 5.15 -8.06
N GLY A 127 -11.12 4.45 -7.84
CA GLY A 127 -10.14 4.13 -8.87
C GLY A 127 -8.71 4.17 -8.34
N TYR A 128 -7.78 4.65 -9.17
CA TYR A 128 -6.35 4.61 -8.88
C TYR A 128 -5.67 5.97 -9.08
N VAL A 129 -4.61 6.20 -8.31
CA VAL A 129 -3.66 7.29 -8.54
C VAL A 129 -2.26 6.69 -8.62
N LEU A 130 -1.62 6.85 -9.78
CA LEU A 130 -0.23 6.48 -9.97
C LEU A 130 0.65 7.66 -9.58
N VAL A 131 1.55 7.44 -8.63
CA VAL A 131 2.38 8.50 -8.05
C VAL A 131 3.85 8.08 -8.03
N GLU A 132 4.67 8.83 -8.74
CA GLU A 132 6.12 8.86 -8.54
C GLU A 132 6.54 10.22 -7.94
N PRO A 133 7.19 10.24 -6.75
CA PRO A 133 7.69 11.47 -6.15
C PRO A 133 8.62 12.24 -7.09
N GLY A 134 8.17 13.42 -7.54
CA GLY A 134 8.91 14.27 -8.47
C GLY A 134 8.37 14.25 -9.91
N ALA A 135 7.47 13.33 -10.26
CA ALA A 135 6.72 13.33 -11.50
C ALA A 135 5.28 13.84 -11.31
N ALA A 136 4.56 14.12 -12.39
CA ALA A 136 3.12 14.37 -12.33
C ALA A 136 2.37 13.07 -12.02
N GLU A 137 1.31 13.12 -11.21
CA GLU A 137 0.44 11.98 -10.98
C GLU A 137 -0.38 11.63 -12.23
N ARG A 138 -0.85 10.39 -12.30
CA ARG A 138 -1.90 9.96 -13.23
C ARG A 138 -3.10 9.48 -12.41
N ILE A 139 -4.26 10.10 -12.63
CA ILE A 139 -5.52 9.72 -11.98
C ILE A 139 -6.30 8.86 -12.98
N LEU A 140 -6.64 7.64 -12.56
CA LEU A 140 -7.41 6.66 -13.31
C LEU A 140 -8.74 6.47 -12.56
N ALA A 141 -9.73 7.30 -12.89
CA ALA A 141 -11.03 7.29 -12.21
C ALA A 141 -11.96 6.24 -12.84
N GLY A 142 -12.50 5.35 -12.02
CA GLY A 142 -13.40 4.29 -12.44
C GLY A 142 -12.77 2.90 -12.38
N LEU A 143 -13.48 1.93 -12.97
CA LEU A 143 -13.03 0.55 -13.11
C LEU A 143 -12.20 0.42 -14.39
N TYR A 144 -11.23 -0.48 -14.35
CA TYR A 144 -10.33 -0.80 -15.45
C TYR A 144 -10.30 -2.32 -15.61
N ALA A 145 -10.17 -2.78 -16.84
CA ALA A 145 -9.85 -4.19 -17.08
C ALA A 145 -8.42 -4.51 -16.58
N ASP A 146 -8.16 -5.78 -16.23
CA ASP A 146 -6.87 -6.22 -15.70
C ASP A 146 -5.68 -5.84 -16.60
N ASP A 147 -5.83 -6.03 -17.91
CA ASP A 147 -4.81 -5.70 -18.91
C ASP A 147 -4.65 -4.19 -19.09
N GLU A 148 -5.75 -3.45 -19.14
CA GLU A 148 -5.74 -1.99 -19.25
C GLU A 148 -5.06 -1.33 -18.04
N LEU A 149 -5.39 -1.76 -16.82
CA LEU A 149 -4.74 -1.24 -15.61
C LEU A 149 -3.25 -1.56 -15.60
N LEU A 150 -2.88 -2.79 -15.98
CA LEU A 150 -1.49 -3.20 -16.04
C LEU A 150 -0.70 -2.37 -17.07
N ASP A 151 -1.28 -2.11 -18.25
CA ASP A 151 -0.66 -1.28 -19.29
C ASP A 151 -0.46 0.16 -18.80
N GLU A 152 -1.44 0.75 -18.11
CA GLU A 152 -1.33 2.08 -17.53
C GLU A 152 -0.23 2.18 -16.46
N VAL A 153 -0.12 1.15 -15.62
CA VAL A 153 0.93 1.01 -14.60
C VAL A 153 2.30 0.88 -15.27
N GLN A 154 2.43 0.01 -16.27
CA GLN A 154 3.70 -0.19 -16.99
C GLN A 154 4.13 1.08 -17.69
N ALA A 155 3.21 1.77 -18.36
CA ALA A 155 3.48 3.02 -19.06
C ALA A 155 3.88 4.15 -18.11
N TYR A 156 3.24 4.26 -16.95
CA TYR A 156 3.53 5.33 -15.99
C TYR A 156 4.89 5.14 -15.30
N PHE A 157 5.20 3.92 -14.85
CA PHE A 157 6.43 3.62 -14.11
C PHE A 157 7.59 3.14 -14.99
N ASP A 158 7.45 3.22 -16.32
CA ASP A 158 8.45 2.77 -17.31
C ASP A 158 8.89 1.32 -17.07
N LEU A 159 7.91 0.42 -16.86
CA LEU A 159 8.16 -1.00 -16.60
C LEU A 159 8.26 -1.79 -17.91
N PRO A 160 9.07 -2.86 -17.95
CA PRO A 160 9.09 -3.75 -19.09
C PRO A 160 7.75 -4.51 -19.21
N PRO A 161 7.30 -4.83 -20.43
CA PRO A 161 6.09 -5.62 -20.62
C PRO A 161 6.25 -7.03 -20.03
N SER A 162 5.15 -7.56 -19.51
CA SER A 162 5.04 -8.80 -18.71
C SER A 162 5.67 -10.03 -19.38
N ASP A 163 5.67 -10.09 -20.70
CA ASP A 163 6.22 -11.20 -21.51
C ASP A 163 7.75 -11.17 -21.66
N SER A 164 8.43 -10.16 -21.10
CA SER A 164 9.88 -9.97 -21.26
C SER A 164 10.73 -10.79 -20.27
N VAL A 165 10.10 -11.56 -19.39
CA VAL A 165 10.80 -12.36 -18.39
C VAL A 165 11.07 -13.76 -18.97
N ASP A 166 12.35 -14.14 -19.06
CA ASP A 166 12.88 -15.45 -19.48
C ASP A 166 13.28 -15.68 -20.95
N ALA A 167 13.85 -14.69 -21.63
CA ALA A 167 14.79 -14.99 -22.71
C ALA A 167 16.16 -15.43 -22.11
N LYS A 168 16.21 -16.64 -21.55
CA LYS A 168 17.48 -17.27 -21.13
C LYS A 168 18.40 -17.39 -22.36
N PRO A 169 19.68 -16.96 -22.30
CA PRO A 169 20.58 -17.12 -23.45
C PRO A 169 20.67 -18.60 -23.82
N ARG A 170 20.22 -18.96 -25.03
CA ARG A 170 20.47 -20.30 -25.56
C ARG A 170 21.96 -20.37 -25.89
N ILE A 171 22.73 -20.96 -24.99
CA ILE A 171 24.13 -21.31 -25.27
C ILE A 171 24.09 -22.52 -26.20
N SER A 172 24.34 -22.33 -27.49
CA SER A 172 24.65 -23.44 -28.40
C SER A 172 26.02 -24.00 -28.01
N THR A 173 26.06 -25.26 -27.62
CA THR A 173 27.29 -26.08 -27.51
C THR A 173 27.39 -26.97 -28.73
#